data_AF-A0A9E2VC27-F1
#
_entry.id   AF-A0A9E2VC27-F1
#
_cell.length_a   1.000
_cell.length_b   1.000
_cell.length_c   1.000
_cell.angle_alpha   90.00
_cell.angle_beta   90.00
_cell.angle_gamma   90.00
#
_symmetry.space_group_name_H-M   'P 1'
#
loop_
_entity.id
_entity.type
_entity.pdbx_description
1 polymer ?
#
loop_
_entity_poly.entity_id
_entity_poly.type
_entity_poly.pdbx_seq_one_letter_code
_entity_poly.pdbx_strand_id
1 'polypeptide(L)'
;MPTKKPTSKKSKSLISQRTSTSLDIIAQLNDLAHAGTKESMDKLTDFIIKEKNEKLRGYANCALEEAEYMYYSPFSPKEEKEFLLAKMIHENEEHLWKSMAKADNARLELDRLDLDKKIHSKIMKSKNSNKREDWQYRFSEDFRTMVEGRLQELDDEIFYTGAWLEQAKKMITLEKYKNIPDYVIEHIHLDAEAESFWPEDYYDDVDDKKTRNDYNKRDFIDEVPMDEIPMDEESLASAEVDASFEEPPF
;
A
#
# COMPACT_ATOMS: atom_id res chain seq x y z
N MET A 1 -9.73 -84.73 -49.42
CA MET A 1 -9.27 -83.85 -48.32
C MET A 1 -8.05 -83.07 -48.80
N PRO A 2 -8.13 -81.74 -48.80
CA PRO A 2 -7.12 -80.96 -48.06
C PRO A 2 -7.79 -79.84 -47.23
N THR A 3 -7.37 -79.74 -45.97
CA THR A 3 -7.83 -78.76 -44.98
C THR A 3 -7.01 -77.47 -45.09
N LYS A 4 -7.65 -76.35 -45.43
CA LYS A 4 -7.05 -75.01 -45.35
C LYS A 4 -7.15 -74.49 -43.91
N LYS A 5 -6.01 -74.26 -43.26
CA LYS A 5 -5.88 -73.58 -41.96
C LYS A 5 -6.20 -72.08 -42.12
N PRO A 6 -6.96 -71.46 -41.21
CA PRO A 6 -7.07 -70.00 -41.14
C PRO A 6 -5.90 -69.43 -40.33
N THR A 7 -5.14 -68.53 -40.96
CA THR A 7 -4.11 -67.72 -40.30
C THR A 7 -4.76 -66.57 -39.53
N SER A 8 -4.65 -66.64 -38.20
CA SER A 8 -5.01 -65.58 -37.25
C SER A 8 -4.16 -64.32 -37.49
N LYS A 9 -4.80 -63.25 -37.97
CA LYS A 9 -4.23 -61.89 -37.95
C LYS A 9 -4.51 -61.30 -36.56
N LYS A 10 -3.46 -61.19 -35.74
CA LYS A 10 -3.44 -60.34 -34.54
C LYS A 10 -3.75 -58.90 -34.96
N SER A 11 -4.95 -58.41 -34.65
CA SER A 11 -5.26 -56.99 -34.71
C SER A 11 -4.47 -56.29 -33.62
N LYS A 12 -3.56 -55.40 -34.02
CA LYS A 12 -2.92 -54.46 -33.13
C LYS A 12 -4.01 -53.51 -32.63
N SER A 13 -4.28 -53.56 -31.33
CA SER A 13 -5.04 -52.56 -30.59
C SER A 13 -4.40 -51.19 -30.85
N LEU A 14 -5.07 -50.36 -31.65
CA LEU A 14 -4.80 -48.94 -31.76
C LEU A 14 -5.27 -48.31 -30.46
N ILE A 15 -4.32 -48.05 -29.56
CA ILE A 15 -4.49 -47.14 -28.44
C ILE A 15 -4.74 -45.77 -29.07
N SER A 16 -6.02 -45.40 -29.15
CA SER A 16 -6.48 -44.07 -29.55
C SER A 16 -6.08 -43.10 -28.45
N GLN A 17 -4.97 -42.38 -28.65
CA GLN A 17 -4.71 -41.14 -27.93
C GLN A 17 -5.81 -40.16 -28.33
N ARG A 18 -6.87 -40.06 -27.50
CA ARG A 18 -7.88 -39.01 -27.64
C ARG A 18 -7.18 -37.66 -27.51
N THR A 19 -6.99 -36.97 -28.62
CA THR A 19 -6.78 -35.53 -28.62
C THR A 19 -8.07 -34.90 -28.09
N SER A 20 -8.06 -34.49 -26.82
CA SER A 20 -9.16 -33.73 -26.20
C SER A 20 -9.47 -32.52 -27.08
N THR A 21 -10.74 -32.34 -27.46
CA THR A 21 -11.14 -31.12 -28.16
C THR A 21 -11.10 -29.94 -27.20
N SER A 22 -11.07 -28.70 -27.70
CA SER A 22 -11.09 -27.51 -26.84
C SER A 22 -12.33 -27.45 -25.95
N LEU A 23 -13.46 -28.00 -26.42
CA LEU A 23 -14.70 -28.09 -25.64
C LEU A 23 -14.59 -29.09 -24.48
N ASP A 24 -13.94 -30.23 -24.70
CA ASP A 24 -13.72 -31.22 -23.65
C ASP A 24 -12.79 -30.69 -22.55
N ILE A 25 -11.81 -29.85 -22.92
CA ILE A 25 -10.93 -29.17 -21.95
C ILE A 25 -11.75 -28.17 -21.14
N ILE A 26 -12.54 -27.33 -21.81
CA ILE A 26 -13.40 -26.33 -21.14
C ILE A 26 -14.37 -27.00 -20.15
N ALA A 27 -15.01 -28.11 -20.53
CA ALA A 27 -15.88 -28.86 -19.64
C ALA A 27 -15.14 -29.35 -18.38
N GLN A 28 -13.92 -29.90 -18.55
CA GLN A 28 -13.10 -30.32 -17.42
C GLN A 28 -12.68 -29.16 -16.51
N LEU A 29 -12.37 -27.99 -17.08
CA LEU A 29 -12.05 -26.80 -16.29
C LEU A 29 -13.26 -26.34 -15.46
N ASN A 30 -14.48 -26.39 -16.01
CA ASN A 30 -15.70 -26.09 -15.26
C ASN A 30 -15.99 -27.09 -14.15
N ASP A 31 -15.78 -28.38 -14.40
CA ASP A 31 -15.95 -29.41 -13.37
C ASP A 31 -14.98 -29.18 -12.20
N LEU A 32 -13.75 -28.74 -12.50
CA LEU A 32 -12.77 -28.36 -11.48
C LEU A 32 -13.19 -27.08 -10.74
N ALA A 33 -13.68 -26.07 -11.46
CA ALA A 33 -14.18 -24.81 -10.90
C ALA A 33 -15.29 -25.07 -9.86
N HIS A 34 -16.36 -25.75 -10.27
CA HIS A 34 -17.49 -26.04 -9.40
C HIS A 34 -17.16 -26.96 -8.23
N ALA A 35 -16.13 -27.80 -8.37
CA ALA A 35 -15.71 -28.67 -7.27
C ALA A 35 -15.16 -27.84 -6.08
N GLY A 36 -14.54 -26.68 -6.33
CA GLY A 36 -14.14 -25.76 -5.26
C GLY A 36 -13.28 -26.38 -4.18
N THR A 37 -12.38 -27.31 -4.55
CA THR A 37 -11.48 -27.99 -3.59
C THR A 37 -10.04 -27.53 -3.78
N LYS A 38 -9.22 -27.70 -2.74
CA LYS A 38 -7.77 -27.45 -2.84
C LYS A 38 -7.12 -28.24 -3.98
N GLU A 39 -7.49 -29.51 -4.16
CA GLU A 39 -6.99 -30.33 -5.26
C GLU A 39 -7.42 -29.79 -6.64
N SER A 40 -8.63 -29.25 -6.75
CA SER A 40 -9.10 -28.62 -7.98
C SER A 40 -8.31 -27.36 -8.31
N MET A 41 -8.09 -26.48 -7.32
CA MET A 41 -7.29 -25.25 -7.48
C MET A 41 -5.84 -25.57 -7.86
N ASP A 42 -5.24 -26.60 -7.25
CA ASP A 42 -3.89 -27.06 -7.58
C ASP A 42 -3.83 -27.53 -9.04
N LYS A 43 -4.82 -28.31 -9.51
CA LYS A 43 -4.90 -28.76 -10.91
C LYS A 43 -5.08 -27.61 -11.90
N LEU A 44 -5.90 -26.62 -11.57
CA LEU A 44 -6.12 -25.43 -12.39
C LEU A 44 -4.85 -24.59 -12.50
N THR A 45 -4.16 -24.35 -11.37
CA THR A 45 -2.87 -23.65 -11.32
C THR A 45 -1.82 -24.37 -12.17
N ASP A 46 -1.71 -25.69 -12.03
CA ASP A 46 -0.81 -26.52 -12.83
C ASP A 46 -1.12 -26.43 -14.33
N PHE A 47 -2.41 -26.40 -14.69
CA PHE A 47 -2.85 -26.26 -16.07
C PHE A 47 -2.45 -24.87 -16.63
N ILE A 48 -2.71 -23.79 -15.88
CA ILE A 48 -2.36 -22.41 -16.25
C ILE A 48 -0.87 -22.28 -16.55
N ILE A 49 -0.01 -22.89 -15.75
CA ILE A 49 1.46 -22.85 -15.93
C ILE A 49 1.91 -23.62 -17.18
N LYS A 50 1.28 -24.76 -17.47
CA LYS A 50 1.69 -25.68 -18.56
C LYS A 50 1.09 -25.32 -19.91
N GLU A 51 -0.08 -24.66 -19.92
CA GLU A 51 -0.82 -24.35 -21.15
C GLU A 51 -0.20 -23.19 -21.92
N LYS A 52 0.03 -23.41 -23.21
CA LYS A 52 0.61 -22.41 -24.12
C LYS A 52 -0.46 -21.56 -24.79
N ASN A 53 -1.66 -22.10 -24.98
CA ASN A 53 -2.78 -21.41 -25.57
C ASN A 53 -3.32 -20.34 -24.63
N GLU A 54 -3.17 -19.08 -25.01
CA GLU A 54 -3.60 -17.92 -24.23
C GLU A 54 -5.11 -17.93 -23.90
N LYS A 55 -5.97 -18.36 -24.84
CA LYS A 55 -7.42 -18.41 -24.60
C LYS A 55 -7.79 -19.46 -23.56
N LEU A 56 -7.18 -20.65 -23.64
CA LEU A 56 -7.43 -21.72 -22.66
C LEU A 56 -6.88 -21.36 -21.30
N ARG A 57 -5.73 -20.66 -21.25
CA ARG A 57 -5.15 -20.15 -20.01
C ARG A 57 -6.01 -19.06 -19.38
N GLY A 58 -6.53 -18.13 -20.18
CA GLY A 58 -7.48 -17.12 -19.71
C GLY A 58 -8.76 -17.76 -19.15
N TYR A 59 -9.30 -18.78 -19.83
CA TYR A 59 -10.44 -19.54 -19.32
C TYR A 59 -10.10 -20.28 -18.01
N ALA A 60 -8.92 -20.89 -17.91
CA ALA A 60 -8.48 -21.58 -16.70
C ALA A 60 -8.28 -20.62 -15.52
N ASN A 61 -7.85 -19.37 -15.76
CA ASN A 61 -7.81 -18.34 -14.71
C ASN A 61 -9.23 -18.05 -14.17
N CYS A 62 -10.22 -17.85 -15.05
CA CYS A 62 -11.61 -17.65 -14.60
C CYS A 62 -12.13 -18.87 -13.81
N ALA A 63 -11.82 -20.09 -14.28
CA ALA A 63 -12.17 -21.32 -13.56
C ALA A 63 -11.47 -21.42 -12.18
N LEU A 64 -10.24 -20.91 -12.05
CA LEU A 64 -9.53 -20.85 -10.77
C LEU A 64 -10.18 -19.84 -9.82
N GLU A 65 -10.51 -18.64 -10.29
CA GLU A 65 -11.23 -17.62 -9.51
C GLU A 65 -12.57 -18.15 -8.98
N GLU A 66 -13.31 -18.88 -9.81
CA GLU A 66 -14.56 -19.54 -9.39
C GLU A 66 -14.31 -20.69 -8.39
N ALA A 67 -13.26 -21.51 -8.58
CA ALA A 67 -12.88 -22.54 -7.62
C ALA A 67 -12.50 -21.95 -6.25
N GLU A 68 -11.78 -20.83 -6.25
CA GLU A 68 -11.41 -20.09 -5.06
C GLU A 68 -12.63 -19.53 -4.36
N TYR A 69 -13.52 -18.86 -5.10
CA TYR A 69 -14.80 -18.40 -4.56
C TYR A 69 -15.56 -19.55 -3.87
N MET A 70 -15.68 -20.70 -4.52
CA MET A 70 -16.36 -21.87 -3.95
C MET A 70 -15.64 -22.45 -2.73
N TYR A 71 -14.30 -22.49 -2.72
CA TYR A 71 -13.52 -23.05 -1.62
C TYR A 71 -13.56 -22.18 -0.35
N TYR A 72 -13.38 -20.87 -0.53
CA TYR A 72 -13.30 -19.89 0.55
C TYR A 72 -14.66 -19.37 1.01
N SER A 73 -15.74 -19.58 0.23
CA SER A 73 -17.09 -19.24 0.69
C SER A 73 -17.44 -20.00 1.97
N PRO A 74 -17.98 -19.31 2.99
CA PRO A 74 -18.41 -19.97 4.21
C PRO A 74 -19.77 -20.65 4.03
N PHE A 75 -19.89 -21.91 4.45
CA PHE A 75 -21.15 -22.68 4.37
C PHE A 75 -21.70 -23.10 5.74
N SER A 76 -21.10 -22.58 6.82
CA SER A 76 -21.57 -22.83 8.18
C SER A 76 -21.32 -21.63 9.08
N PRO A 77 -22.06 -21.47 10.19
CA PRO A 77 -21.84 -20.37 11.12
C PRO A 77 -20.42 -20.33 11.71
N LYS A 78 -19.76 -21.49 11.85
CA LYS A 78 -18.35 -21.53 12.27
C LYS A 78 -17.45 -20.95 11.17
N GLU A 79 -17.70 -21.35 9.92
CA GLU A 79 -16.92 -20.85 8.79
C GLU A 79 -17.13 -19.36 8.57
N GLU A 80 -18.36 -18.85 8.69
CA GLU A 80 -18.66 -17.42 8.59
C GLU A 80 -17.88 -16.61 9.63
N LYS A 81 -17.85 -17.08 10.88
CA LYS A 81 -17.10 -16.41 11.96
C LYS A 81 -15.60 -16.37 11.69
N GLU A 82 -15.01 -17.47 11.23
CA GLU A 82 -13.57 -17.51 10.93
C GLU A 82 -13.23 -16.74 9.64
N PHE A 83 -14.12 -16.73 8.65
CA PHE A 83 -13.98 -15.90 7.45
C PHE A 83 -14.05 -14.41 7.80
N LEU A 84 -15.03 -13.98 8.61
CA LEU A 84 -15.12 -12.61 9.13
C LEU A 84 -13.85 -12.21 9.87
N LEU A 85 -13.33 -13.09 10.73
CA LEU A 85 -12.07 -12.83 11.42
C LEU A 85 -10.89 -12.67 10.44
N ALA A 86 -10.85 -13.46 9.36
CA ALA A 86 -9.84 -13.31 8.32
C ALA A 86 -9.96 -11.95 7.59
N LYS A 87 -11.19 -11.49 7.28
CA LYS A 87 -11.41 -10.14 6.72
C LYS A 87 -10.90 -9.06 7.68
N MET A 88 -11.26 -9.14 8.97
CA MET A 88 -10.82 -8.19 9.99
C MET A 88 -9.30 -8.18 10.15
N ILE A 89 -8.63 -9.35 10.04
CA ILE A 89 -7.16 -9.43 10.04
C ILE A 89 -6.59 -8.64 8.87
N HIS A 90 -7.08 -8.87 7.65
CA HIS A 90 -6.62 -8.17 6.46
C HIS A 90 -6.79 -6.65 6.58
N GLU A 91 -7.97 -6.17 7.03
CA GLU A 91 -8.23 -4.74 7.28
C GLU A 91 -7.27 -4.14 8.31
N ASN A 92 -6.97 -4.87 9.40
CA ASN A 92 -6.05 -4.41 10.43
C ASN A 92 -4.59 -4.46 9.98
N GLU A 93 -4.21 -5.38 9.09
CA GLU A 93 -2.89 -5.38 8.46
C GLU A 93 -2.71 -4.14 7.59
N GLU A 94 -3.68 -3.80 6.74
CA GLU A 94 -3.63 -2.55 5.98
C GLU A 94 -3.55 -1.32 6.88
N HIS A 95 -4.35 -1.30 7.94
CA HIS A 95 -4.36 -0.21 8.91
C HIS A 95 -2.99 -0.06 9.58
N LEU A 96 -2.38 -1.16 10.02
CA LEU A 96 -1.04 -1.19 10.59
C LEU A 96 0.00 -0.60 9.62
N TRP A 97 -0.02 -1.02 8.34
CA TRP A 97 0.87 -0.46 7.32
C TRP A 97 0.69 1.06 7.14
N LYS A 98 -0.56 1.53 7.09
CA LYS A 98 -0.89 2.96 6.99
C LYS A 98 -0.36 3.73 8.23
N SER A 99 -0.50 3.18 9.43
CA SER A 99 -0.06 3.82 10.67
C SER A 99 1.46 3.83 10.80
N MET A 100 2.16 2.76 10.38
CA MET A 100 3.62 2.74 10.27
C MET A 100 4.14 3.83 9.32
N ALA A 101 3.55 3.97 8.13
CA ALA A 101 3.92 5.03 7.19
C ALA A 101 3.68 6.44 7.75
N LYS A 102 2.59 6.64 8.51
CA LYS A 102 2.34 7.91 9.21
C LYS A 102 3.38 8.18 10.30
N ALA A 103 3.80 7.16 11.06
CA ALA A 103 4.83 7.30 12.08
C ALA A 103 6.18 7.69 11.47
N ASP A 104 6.57 7.08 10.36
CA ASP A 104 7.80 7.43 9.64
C ASP A 104 7.78 8.86 9.12
N ASN A 105 6.63 9.33 8.62
CA ASN A 105 6.47 10.73 8.21
C ASN A 105 6.58 11.69 9.41
N ALA A 106 6.01 11.33 10.57
CA ALA A 106 6.13 12.15 11.78
C ALA A 106 7.59 12.23 12.26
N ARG A 107 8.34 11.13 12.21
CA ARG A 107 9.78 11.09 12.51
C ARG A 107 10.57 12.00 11.57
N LEU A 108 10.31 11.93 10.26
CA LEU A 108 10.93 12.81 9.28
C LEU A 108 10.62 14.29 9.54
N GLU A 109 9.40 14.62 9.97
CA GLU A 109 9.02 15.98 10.29
C GLU A 109 9.74 16.49 11.55
N LEU A 110 9.92 15.66 12.58
CA LEU A 110 10.74 16.00 13.74
C LEU A 110 12.19 16.27 13.36
N ASP A 111 12.77 15.45 12.48
CA ASP A 111 14.13 15.67 11.97
C ASP A 111 14.27 17.01 11.23
N ARG A 112 13.24 17.39 10.43
CA ARG A 112 13.19 18.69 9.76
C ARG A 112 13.11 19.85 10.75
N LEU A 113 12.23 19.75 11.73
CA LEU A 113 12.10 20.77 12.78
C LEU A 113 13.41 20.95 13.55
N ASP A 114 14.12 19.86 13.84
CA ASP A 114 15.43 19.90 14.50
C ASP A 114 16.51 20.56 13.62
N LEU A 115 16.50 20.31 12.30
CA LEU A 115 17.39 20.98 11.34
C LEU A 115 17.09 22.48 11.25
N ASP A 116 15.83 22.86 11.13
CA ASP A 116 15.40 24.25 11.08
C ASP A 116 15.79 25.02 12.33
N LYS A 117 15.58 24.43 13.52
CA LYS A 117 16.02 24.99 14.80
C LYS A 117 17.54 25.21 14.83
N LYS A 118 18.33 24.27 14.28
CA LYS A 118 19.80 24.40 14.17
C LYS A 118 20.20 25.51 13.19
N ILE A 119 19.55 25.60 12.03
CA ILE A 119 19.81 26.65 11.03
C ILE A 119 19.47 28.02 11.60
N HIS A 120 18.28 28.18 12.18
CA HIS A 120 17.86 29.43 12.80
C HIS A 120 18.84 29.87 13.91
N SER A 121 19.26 28.94 14.77
CA SER A 121 20.26 29.22 15.81
C SER A 121 21.59 29.73 15.24
N LYS A 122 22.03 29.24 14.07
CA LYS A 122 23.24 29.74 13.39
C LYS A 122 23.01 31.13 12.77
N ILE A 123 21.84 31.36 12.16
CA ILE A 123 21.47 32.68 11.62
C ILE A 123 21.52 33.72 12.73
N MET A 124 20.89 33.46 13.88
CA MET A 124 20.85 34.39 15.03
C MET A 124 22.23 34.67 15.65
N LYS A 125 23.20 33.77 15.49
CA LYS A 125 24.59 33.95 15.97
C LYS A 125 25.54 34.64 14.97
N SER A 126 25.18 34.76 13.71
CA SER A 126 26.05 35.42 12.71
C SER A 126 26.22 36.94 12.98
N LYS A 127 27.17 37.64 12.34
CA LYS A 127 27.57 39.01 12.75
C LYS A 127 26.82 40.17 12.08
N ASN A 128 25.72 39.93 11.33
CA ASN A 128 24.91 41.01 10.74
C ASN A 128 23.95 41.65 11.77
N SER A 129 24.47 42.20 12.87
CA SER A 129 23.67 42.67 14.03
C SER A 129 22.67 43.78 13.69
N ASN A 130 22.95 44.59 12.67
CA ASN A 130 22.20 45.83 12.44
C ASN A 130 20.86 45.64 11.70
N LYS A 131 20.48 44.41 11.32
CA LYS A 131 19.19 44.10 10.65
C LYS A 131 18.33 43.08 11.42
N ARG A 132 18.68 42.75 12.67
CA ARG A 132 18.15 41.56 13.40
C ARG A 132 17.00 41.82 14.35
N GLU A 133 16.74 43.05 14.77
CA GLU A 133 15.80 43.34 15.86
C GLU A 133 14.37 42.84 15.57
N ASP A 134 14.00 42.68 14.29
CA ASP A 134 12.67 42.23 13.87
C ASP A 134 12.57 40.75 13.41
N TRP A 135 13.68 40.01 13.37
CA TRP A 135 13.68 38.62 12.88
C TRP A 135 13.22 37.66 13.97
N GLN A 136 11.92 37.63 14.23
CA GLN A 136 11.29 36.63 15.11
C GLN A 136 10.96 35.37 14.33
N TYR A 137 11.89 34.42 14.27
CA TYR A 137 11.52 33.06 13.89
C TYR A 137 10.75 32.45 15.06
N ARG A 138 9.43 32.38 14.92
CA ARG A 138 8.56 31.69 15.86
C ARG A 138 8.68 30.19 15.61
N PHE A 139 9.81 29.60 16.02
CA PHE A 139 9.88 28.16 16.18
C PHE A 139 8.78 27.77 17.17
N SER A 140 7.70 27.18 16.66
CA SER A 140 6.61 26.75 17.52
C SER A 140 7.06 25.45 18.18
N GLU A 141 7.62 25.57 19.37
CA GLU A 141 7.85 24.41 20.23
C GLU A 141 6.53 23.65 20.48
N ASP A 142 5.39 24.35 20.43
CA ASP A 142 4.05 23.75 20.45
C ASP A 142 3.80 22.84 19.23
N PHE A 143 4.23 23.24 18.03
CA PHE A 143 4.13 22.39 16.83
C PHE A 143 5.02 21.15 16.96
N ARG A 144 6.26 21.28 17.46
CA ARG A 144 7.13 20.13 17.75
C ARG A 144 6.46 19.18 18.76
N THR A 145 5.92 19.72 19.84
CA THR A 145 5.21 18.95 20.88
C THR A 145 3.99 18.22 20.29
N MET A 146 3.26 18.86 19.36
CA MET A 146 2.13 18.23 18.66
C MET A 146 2.59 17.04 17.81
N VAL A 147 3.70 17.18 17.06
CA VAL A 147 4.24 16.09 16.23
C VAL A 147 4.76 14.94 17.11
N GLU A 148 5.44 15.24 18.23
CA GLU A 148 5.87 14.22 19.21
C GLU A 148 4.68 13.48 19.82
N GLY A 149 3.63 14.21 20.22
CA GLY A 149 2.40 13.61 20.72
C GLY A 149 1.75 12.69 19.70
N ARG A 150 1.64 13.13 18.43
CA ARG A 150 1.08 12.31 17.36
C ARG A 150 1.92 11.07 17.06
N LEU A 151 3.25 11.18 17.11
CA LEU A 151 4.14 10.04 16.96
C LEU A 151 3.92 9.01 18.07
N GLN A 152 3.80 9.45 19.32
CA GLN A 152 3.52 8.55 20.45
C GLN A 152 2.18 7.82 20.28
N GLU A 153 1.12 8.53 19.89
CA GLU A 153 -0.19 7.91 19.59
C GLU A 153 -0.08 6.82 18.51
N LEU A 154 0.66 7.11 17.43
CA LEU A 154 0.88 6.16 16.34
C LEU A 154 1.70 4.95 16.80
N ASP A 155 2.73 5.14 17.63
CA ASP A 155 3.55 4.04 18.16
C ASP A 155 2.71 3.13 19.08
N ASP A 156 1.84 3.70 19.92
CA ASP A 156 0.92 2.94 20.77
C ASP A 156 -0.12 2.16 19.93
N GLU A 157 -0.67 2.79 18.88
CA GLU A 157 -1.60 2.19 17.92
C GLU A 157 -0.96 1.03 17.14
N ILE A 158 0.26 1.22 16.64
CA ILE A 158 1.06 0.18 15.96
C ILE A 158 1.30 -1.00 16.91
N PHE A 159 1.69 -0.73 18.16
CA PHE A 159 1.94 -1.78 19.15
C PHE A 159 0.67 -2.59 19.46
N TYR A 160 -0.44 -1.90 19.72
CA TYR A 160 -1.72 -2.54 20.00
C TYR A 160 -2.20 -3.37 18.81
N THR A 161 -2.17 -2.80 17.60
CA THR A 161 -2.65 -3.47 16.38
C THR A 161 -1.80 -4.70 16.05
N GLY A 162 -0.47 -4.62 16.23
CA GLY A 162 0.42 -5.77 16.08
C GLY A 162 0.10 -6.89 17.07
N ALA A 163 -0.13 -6.56 18.34
CA ALA A 163 -0.53 -7.54 19.35
C ALA A 163 -1.91 -8.15 19.07
N TRP A 164 -2.87 -7.33 18.61
CA TRP A 164 -4.20 -7.77 18.22
C TRP A 164 -4.13 -8.77 17.06
N LEU A 165 -3.37 -8.46 16.01
CA LEU A 165 -3.16 -9.33 14.84
C LEU A 165 -2.54 -10.67 15.23
N GLU A 166 -1.56 -10.68 16.14
CA GLU A 166 -0.94 -11.91 16.63
C GLU A 166 -1.96 -12.83 17.32
N GLN A 167 -2.87 -12.27 18.12
CA GLN A 167 -3.92 -13.04 18.79
C GLN A 167 -5.01 -13.48 17.81
N ALA A 168 -5.45 -12.59 16.92
CA ALA A 168 -6.47 -12.88 15.91
C ALA A 168 -6.05 -14.04 15.00
N LYS A 169 -4.80 -14.06 14.52
CA LYS A 169 -4.27 -15.15 13.69
C LYS A 169 -4.28 -16.50 14.41
N LYS A 170 -4.09 -16.54 15.74
CA LYS A 170 -4.16 -17.78 16.54
C LYS A 170 -5.58 -18.31 16.70
N MET A 171 -6.59 -17.46 16.54
CA MET A 171 -8.00 -17.84 16.69
C MET A 171 -8.57 -18.51 15.44
N ILE A 172 -7.93 -18.37 14.27
CA ILE A 172 -8.31 -19.09 13.05
C ILE A 172 -7.88 -20.56 13.18
N THR A 173 -8.86 -21.46 13.19
CA THR A 173 -8.62 -22.90 13.35
C THR A 173 -8.68 -23.65 12.02
N LEU A 174 -9.47 -23.16 11.08
CA LEU A 174 -9.66 -23.76 9.76
C LEU A 174 -8.50 -23.39 8.85
N GLU A 175 -7.84 -24.42 8.30
CA GLU A 175 -6.68 -24.24 7.43
C GLU A 175 -6.97 -23.36 6.21
N LYS A 176 -8.19 -23.47 5.65
CA LYS A 176 -8.62 -22.68 4.50
C LYS A 176 -8.68 -21.17 4.78
N TYR A 177 -8.68 -20.71 6.03
CA TYR A 177 -8.75 -19.28 6.34
C TYR A 177 -7.45 -18.68 6.86
N LYS A 178 -6.39 -19.47 7.01
CA LYS A 178 -5.12 -18.96 7.54
C LYS A 178 -4.34 -18.11 6.53
N ASN A 179 -4.51 -18.38 5.25
CA ASN A 179 -3.79 -17.72 4.15
C ASN A 179 -4.75 -17.51 2.97
N ILE A 180 -5.83 -16.76 3.19
CA ILE A 180 -6.75 -16.40 2.12
C ILE A 180 -6.05 -15.35 1.24
N PRO A 181 -6.07 -15.48 -0.10
CA PRO A 181 -5.58 -14.41 -0.96
C PRO A 181 -6.39 -13.11 -0.79
N ASP A 182 -5.72 -11.97 -0.77
CA ASP A 182 -6.36 -10.65 -0.54
C ASP A 182 -7.52 -10.40 -1.50
N TYR A 183 -7.34 -10.69 -2.78
CA TYR A 183 -8.40 -10.53 -3.77
C TYR A 183 -9.63 -11.41 -3.45
N VAL A 184 -9.48 -12.59 -2.85
CA VAL A 184 -10.65 -13.41 -2.46
C VAL A 184 -11.41 -12.76 -1.31
N ILE A 185 -10.71 -12.17 -0.34
CA ILE A 185 -11.30 -11.43 0.79
C ILE A 185 -12.16 -10.26 0.29
N GLU A 186 -11.68 -9.53 -0.73
CA GLU A 186 -12.37 -8.39 -1.32
C GLU A 186 -13.65 -8.78 -2.08
N HIS A 187 -13.70 -9.98 -2.68
CA HIS A 187 -14.79 -10.40 -3.55
C HIS A 187 -15.92 -11.18 -2.84
N ILE A 188 -15.63 -11.80 -1.69
CA ILE A 188 -16.64 -12.54 -0.92
C ILE A 188 -17.27 -11.60 0.12
N HIS A 189 -18.54 -11.30 -0.09
CA HIS A 189 -19.35 -10.49 0.82
C HIS A 189 -20.21 -11.36 1.73
N LEU A 190 -20.33 -10.96 3.00
CA LEU A 190 -21.31 -11.54 3.92
C LEU A 190 -22.67 -10.84 3.73
N ASP A 191 -23.78 -11.56 3.91
CA ASP A 191 -25.13 -11.09 3.57
C ASP A 191 -25.50 -9.70 4.14
N ALA A 192 -24.99 -9.35 5.33
CA ALA A 192 -25.28 -8.08 6.01
C ALA A 192 -24.17 -7.02 5.84
N GLU A 193 -23.12 -7.28 5.05
CA GLU A 193 -21.99 -6.38 4.91
C GLU A 193 -22.33 -5.08 4.16
N ALA A 194 -23.34 -5.13 3.29
CA ALA A 194 -23.81 -3.97 2.53
C ALA A 194 -24.77 -3.05 3.32
N GLU A 195 -25.27 -3.50 4.47
CA GLU A 195 -26.19 -2.74 5.29
C GLU A 195 -25.42 -2.03 6.42
N SER A 196 -25.38 -0.69 6.38
CA SER A 196 -24.84 0.08 7.49
C SER A 196 -25.73 -0.10 8.71
N PHE A 197 -25.17 -0.59 9.82
CA PHE A 197 -25.84 -0.60 11.11
C PHE A 197 -26.18 0.82 11.60
N TRP A 198 -25.35 1.81 11.22
CA TRP A 198 -25.54 3.20 11.58
C TRP A 198 -26.49 3.87 10.58
N PRO A 199 -27.41 4.74 11.04
CA PRO A 199 -28.21 5.57 10.14
C PRO A 199 -27.28 6.29 9.14
N GLU A 200 -27.66 6.34 7.86
CA GLU A 200 -26.89 6.98 6.78
C GLU A 200 -26.47 8.43 7.13
N ASP A 201 -27.21 9.04 8.04
CA ASP A 201 -27.11 10.42 8.52
C ASP A 201 -25.97 10.66 9.54
N TYR A 202 -25.32 9.62 10.09
CA TYR A 202 -24.40 9.79 11.24
C TYR A 202 -22.93 10.05 10.86
N TYR A 203 -22.54 9.84 9.60
CA TYR A 203 -21.14 9.91 9.17
C TYR A 203 -20.89 10.77 7.91
N ASP A 204 -21.80 11.68 7.57
CA ASP A 204 -21.61 12.56 6.40
C ASP A 204 -20.65 13.74 6.66
N ASP A 205 -20.07 13.86 7.87
CA ASP A 205 -19.36 15.09 8.28
C ASP A 205 -18.14 14.90 9.21
N VAL A 206 -17.39 13.80 9.06
CA VAL A 206 -15.99 13.79 9.55
C VAL A 206 -15.06 13.84 8.35
N ASP A 207 -15.08 15.04 7.78
CA ASP A 207 -14.39 15.55 6.60
C ASP A 207 -12.85 15.36 6.69
N ASP A 208 -12.38 14.12 6.44
CA ASP A 208 -10.98 13.79 6.14
C ASP A 208 -10.52 14.38 4.77
N LYS A 209 -11.32 15.29 4.18
CA LYS A 209 -11.05 15.99 2.92
C LYS A 209 -10.76 17.49 3.09
N LYS A 210 -10.63 18.01 4.31
CA LYS A 210 -10.32 19.43 4.55
C LYS A 210 -8.90 19.77 4.99
N THR A 211 -7.87 19.09 4.48
CA THR A 211 -6.50 19.67 4.48
C THR A 211 -5.72 19.39 3.20
N ARG A 212 -6.38 18.97 2.10
CA ARG A 212 -5.70 18.81 0.80
C ARG A 212 -5.45 20.18 0.15
N ASN A 213 -4.38 20.84 0.62
CA ASN A 213 -3.53 21.76 -0.11
C ASN A 213 -4.22 22.73 -1.10
N ASP A 214 -4.85 23.80 -0.56
CA ASP A 214 -5.03 25.05 -1.31
C ASP A 214 -3.88 26.07 -1.04
N TYR A 215 -2.82 25.65 -0.32
CA TYR A 215 -1.62 26.47 -0.11
C TYR A 215 -0.71 26.60 -1.35
N ASN A 216 -1.08 26.02 -2.48
CA ASN A 216 -0.37 26.16 -3.76
C ASN A 216 -1.02 27.12 -4.75
N LYS A 217 -2.01 27.92 -4.33
CA LYS A 217 -2.33 29.20 -4.98
C LYS A 217 -1.64 30.33 -4.24
N ARG A 218 -0.31 30.27 -4.16
CA ARG A 218 0.43 31.53 -4.20
C ARG A 218 0.26 32.00 -5.63
N ASP A 219 -0.54 33.05 -5.78
CA ASP A 219 -0.46 33.95 -6.90
C ASP A 219 1.01 34.06 -7.30
N PHE A 220 1.30 33.63 -8.53
CA PHE A 220 2.49 34.08 -9.22
C PHE A 220 2.42 35.60 -9.15
N ILE A 221 3.13 36.20 -8.20
CA ILE A 221 3.45 37.61 -8.23
C ILE A 221 4.14 37.76 -9.57
N ASP A 222 3.49 38.49 -10.47
CA ASP A 222 3.99 38.85 -11.78
C ASP A 222 5.48 39.15 -11.68
N GLU A 223 6.25 38.51 -12.56
CA GLU A 223 7.66 38.78 -12.75
C GLU A 223 7.86 40.29 -12.78
N VAL A 224 8.47 40.84 -11.73
CA VAL A 224 8.94 42.23 -11.77
C VAL A 224 10.01 42.25 -12.86
N PRO A 225 9.81 42.99 -13.96
CA PRO A 225 10.83 43.06 -15.01
C PRO A 225 12.12 43.58 -14.39
N MET A 226 13.22 42.86 -14.64
CA MET A 226 14.54 43.15 -14.07
C MET A 226 15.19 44.43 -14.63
N ASP A 227 14.46 45.19 -15.43
CA ASP A 227 14.91 46.41 -16.08
C ASP A 227 14.37 47.62 -15.30
N GLU A 228 15.09 48.02 -14.26
CA GLU A 228 15.16 49.37 -13.66
C GLU A 228 15.66 49.26 -12.21
N ILE A 229 16.89 48.76 -12.05
CA ILE A 229 17.69 49.16 -10.89
C ILE A 229 18.45 50.42 -11.34
N PRO A 230 18.08 51.62 -10.87
CA PRO A 230 18.93 52.79 -11.08
C PRO A 230 20.28 52.50 -10.42
N MET A 231 21.31 52.33 -11.24
CA MET A 231 22.68 52.43 -10.77
C MET A 231 22.90 53.89 -10.39
N ASP A 232 22.83 54.18 -9.10
CA ASP A 232 23.31 55.44 -8.56
C ASP A 232 24.84 55.48 -8.77
N GLU A 233 25.26 56.11 -9.87
CA GLU A 233 26.63 56.54 -10.13
C GLU A 233 27.01 57.69 -9.18
N GLU A 234 27.03 57.46 -7.87
CA GLU A 234 27.64 58.41 -6.93
C GLU A 234 28.07 57.72 -5.63
N SER A 235 29.12 56.89 -5.74
CA SER A 235 29.90 56.42 -4.59
C SER A 235 31.37 56.19 -4.99
N LEU A 236 31.93 57.14 -5.72
CA LEU A 236 33.38 57.34 -5.84
C LEU A 236 33.78 58.48 -4.90
N ALA A 237 34.00 58.17 -3.62
CA ALA A 237 34.77 59.03 -2.75
C ALA A 237 35.42 58.22 -1.61
N SER A 238 36.75 58.19 -1.65
CA SER A 238 37.63 58.20 -0.48
C SER A 238 37.78 56.90 0.32
N ALA A 239 38.54 55.96 -0.24
CA ALA A 239 39.35 55.05 0.57
C ALA A 239 40.72 55.72 0.81
N GLU A 240 40.83 56.50 1.88
CA GLU A 240 42.14 56.79 2.48
C GLU A 240 42.47 55.68 3.47
N VAL A 241 43.55 54.97 3.15
CA VAL A 241 44.16 53.91 3.93
C VAL A 241 45.00 54.56 5.02
N ASP A 242 44.60 54.44 6.28
CA ASP A 242 45.49 54.70 7.41
C ASP A 242 45.87 53.37 8.06
N ALA A 243 47.14 53.01 7.85
CA ALA A 243 47.76 51.81 8.35
C ALA A 243 48.48 52.13 9.67
N SER A 244 47.91 51.71 10.79
CA SER A 244 48.65 51.54 12.04
C SER A 244 48.43 50.13 12.56
N PHE A 245 49.29 49.22 12.10
CA PHE A 245 49.48 47.89 12.63
C PHE A 245 50.35 48.02 13.90
N GLU A 246 49.73 47.96 15.08
CA GLU A 246 50.44 47.77 16.35
C GLU A 246 50.51 46.27 16.66
N GLU A 247 51.72 45.73 16.68
CA GLU A 247 52.00 44.39 17.20
C GLU A 247 51.90 44.39 18.74
N PRO A 248 51.26 43.38 19.36
CA PRO A 248 51.27 43.23 20.80
C PRO A 248 52.62 42.68 21.30
N PRO A 249 53.17 43.20 22.41
CA PRO A 249 54.33 42.61 23.06
C PRO A 249 53.92 41.33 23.81
N PHE A 250 54.87 40.41 23.88
CA PHE A 250 54.89 39.13 24.61
C PHE A 250 54.34 39.19 26.03
#